data_AF-A0A522QJK2-F1
#
_entry.id   AF-A0A522QJK2-F1
#
_cell.length_a   1.000
_cell.length_b   1.000
_cell.length_c   1.000
_cell.angle_alpha   90.00
_cell.angle_beta   90.00
_cell.angle_gamma   90.00
#
_symmetry.space_group_name_H-M   'P 1'
#
loop_
_entity.id
_entity.type
_entity.pdbx_description
1 polymer ?
#
loop_
_entity_poly.entity_id
_entity_poly.type
_entity_poly.pdbx_seq_one_letter_code
_entity_poly.pdbx_strand_id
1 'polypeptide(L)'
;MIVIELGTGVEIAIPRRLLQGVEKATPAQAADVKIDEFGSTLRWKSLDVDHYVPRLIDGVSGTRQWMAEIGRANGLEGGRPRTSGRIG
;
A
#
# COMPACT_ATOMS: atom_id res chain seq x y z
N MET A 1 -9.07 -0.39 4.14
CA MET A 1 -7.74 -1.02 3.98
C MET A 1 -7.68 -1.63 2.60
N ILE A 2 -6.49 -1.89 2.06
CA ILE A 2 -6.25 -2.87 1.00
C ILE A 2 -5.65 -4.08 1.70
N VAL A 3 -6.21 -5.27 1.46
CA VAL A 3 -5.68 -6.54 1.99
C VAL A 3 -5.17 -7.34 0.81
N ILE A 4 -3.93 -7.80 0.92
CA ILE A 4 -3.25 -8.61 -0.11
C ILE A 4 -2.96 -9.96 0.53
N GLU A 5 -3.55 -11.01 -0.03
CA GLU A 5 -3.21 -12.39 0.31
C GLU A 5 -2.13 -12.88 -0.66
N LEU A 6 -0.96 -13.22 -0.13
CA LEU A 6 0.13 -13.79 -0.91
C LEU A 6 -0.12 -15.29 -1.11
N GLY A 7 0.44 -15.86 -2.19
CA GLY A 7 0.38 -17.31 -2.43
C GLY A 7 1.02 -18.17 -1.33
N THR A 8 1.76 -17.56 -0.40
CA THR A 8 2.30 -18.20 0.81
C THR A 8 1.26 -18.34 1.94
N GLY A 9 0.07 -17.76 1.79
CA GLY A 9 -0.95 -17.63 2.84
C GLY A 9 -0.71 -16.46 3.81
N VAL A 10 0.32 -15.64 3.58
CA VAL A 10 0.56 -14.43 4.37
C VAL A 10 -0.35 -13.29 3.87
N GLU A 11 -1.04 -12.65 4.80
CA GLU A 11 -1.81 -11.44 4.53
C GLU A 11 -1.06 -10.16 4.89
N ILE A 12 -1.20 -9.15 4.03
CA ILE A 12 -0.68 -7.80 4.26
C ILE A 12 -1.84 -6.83 4.18
N ALA A 13 -2.11 -6.14 5.29
CA ALA A 13 -3.15 -5.12 5.37
C ALA A 13 -2.54 -3.72 5.36
N ILE A 14 -2.82 -2.96 4.30
CA ILE A 14 -2.29 -1.61 4.10
C ILE A 14 -3.43 -0.58 4.20
N PRO A 15 -3.33 0.43 5.09
CA PRO A 15 -4.24 1.57 5.05
C PRO A 15 -4.15 2.30 3.71
N ARG A 16 -5.30 2.50 3.05
CA ARG A 16 -5.39 3.14 1.74
C ARG A 16 -4.68 4.50 1.69
N ARG A 17 -4.77 5.27 2.79
CA ARG A 17 -4.11 6.57 2.95
C ARG A 17 -2.58 6.54 2.84
N LEU A 18 -1.95 5.36 2.89
CA LEU A 18 -0.50 5.21 2.76
C LEU A 18 -0.08 4.89 1.31
N LEU A 19 -1.00 4.42 0.46
CA LEU A 19 -0.73 4.07 -0.93
C LEU A 19 -0.86 5.32 -1.80
N GLN A 20 0.25 5.80 -2.38
CA GLN A 20 0.24 6.94 -3.30
C GLN A 20 -0.67 6.65 -4.51
N GLY A 21 -1.47 7.63 -4.91
CA GLY A 21 -2.47 7.50 -5.98
C GLY A 21 -3.78 6.82 -5.56
N VAL A 22 -3.83 6.20 -4.37
CA VAL A 22 -5.03 5.48 -3.85
C VAL A 22 -5.55 6.12 -2.55
N GLU A 23 -4.79 7.05 -1.97
CA GLU A 23 -5.02 7.65 -0.65
C GLU A 23 -6.37 8.35 -0.52
N LYS A 24 -6.86 8.95 -1.61
CA LYS A 24 -8.11 9.71 -1.69
C LYS A 24 -9.17 9.04 -2.56
N ALA A 25 -8.93 7.83 -3.05
CA ALA A 25 -9.88 7.15 -3.92
C ALA A 25 -11.24 6.96 -3.22
N THR A 26 -12.32 6.81 -3.98
CA THR A 26 -13.59 6.35 -3.41
C THR A 26 -13.50 4.85 -3.09
N PRO A 27 -14.43 4.28 -2.28
CA PRO A 27 -14.51 2.84 -2.10
C PRO A 27 -14.64 2.07 -3.42
N ALA A 28 -15.42 2.59 -4.38
CA ALA A 28 -15.60 1.98 -5.70
C ALA A 28 -14.31 1.99 -6.52
N GLN A 29 -13.59 3.12 -6.56
CA GLN A 29 -12.30 3.21 -7.25
C GLN A 29 -11.26 2.28 -6.64
N ALA A 30 -11.21 2.17 -5.31
CA ALA A 30 -10.25 1.30 -4.64
C ALA A 30 -10.57 -0.20 -4.82
N ALA A 31 -11.85 -0.55 -5.01
CA ALA A 31 -12.28 -1.91 -5.29
C ALA A 31 -11.98 -2.34 -6.74
N ASP A 32 -11.78 -1.41 -7.68
CA ASP A 32 -11.38 -1.66 -9.07
C ASP A 32 -9.87 -1.98 -9.20
N VAL A 33 -9.34 -2.76 -8.27
CA VAL A 33 -7.96 -3.26 -8.31
C VAL A 33 -7.89 -4.52 -9.18
N LYS A 34 -6.87 -4.60 -10.03
CA LYS A 34 -6.53 -5.80 -10.79
C LYS A 34 -5.10 -6.21 -10.51
N ILE A 35 -4.82 -7.49 -10.62
CA ILE A 35 -3.47 -8.04 -10.51
C ILE A 35 -2.98 -8.37 -11.93
N ASP A 36 -1.71 -8.10 -12.22
CA ASP A 36 -1.10 -8.52 -13.49
C ASP A 36 -0.99 -10.05 -13.61
N GLU A 37 -0.65 -10.53 -14.81
CA GLU A 37 -0.52 -11.97 -15.11
C GLU A 37 0.51 -12.69 -14.23
N PHE A 38 1.48 -11.94 -13.69
CA PHE A 38 2.56 -12.47 -12.86
C PHE A 38 2.28 -12.38 -11.36
N GLY A 39 1.12 -11.85 -10.95
CA GLY A 39 0.75 -11.76 -9.52
C GLY A 39 1.51 -10.69 -8.73
N SER A 40 2.23 -9.79 -9.40
CA SER A 40 3.25 -8.94 -8.79
C SER A 40 2.91 -7.45 -8.76
N THR A 41 1.95 -7.02 -9.59
CA THR A 41 1.54 -5.62 -9.69
C THR A 41 0.05 -5.48 -9.42
N LEU A 42 -0.31 -4.56 -8.51
CA LEU A 42 -1.68 -4.10 -8.30
C LEU A 42 -1.92 -2.87 -9.18
N ARG A 43 -2.92 -2.92 -10.05
CA ARG A 43 -3.29 -1.85 -10.99
C ARG A 43 -4.70 -1.34 -10.71
N TRP A 44 -4.82 -0.03 -10.49
CA TRP A 44 -6.10 0.67 -10.43
C TRP A 44 -6.27 1.52 -11.68
N LYS A 45 -6.95 0.98 -12.69
CA LYS A 45 -7.06 1.63 -14.00
C LYS A 45 -7.75 3.00 -13.91
N SER A 46 -8.81 3.13 -13.11
CA SER A 46 -9.53 4.40 -12.95
C SER A 46 -8.72 5.51 -12.27
N LEU A 47 -7.60 5.16 -11.63
CA LEU A 47 -6.72 6.06 -10.89
C LEU A 47 -5.37 6.28 -11.59
N ASP A 48 -5.13 5.58 -12.70
CA ASP A 48 -3.84 5.56 -13.42
C ASP A 48 -2.65 5.30 -12.49
N VAL A 49 -2.79 4.29 -11.62
CA VAL A 49 -1.75 3.94 -10.64
C VAL A 49 -1.51 2.44 -10.56
N ASP A 50 -0.23 2.11 -10.49
CA ASP A 50 0.29 0.77 -10.29
C ASP A 50 1.14 0.72 -9.01
N HIS A 51 1.01 -0.36 -8.24
CA HIS A 51 1.87 -0.67 -7.10
C HIS A 51 2.50 -2.04 -7.26
N TYR A 52 3.82 -2.12 -7.09
CA TYR A 52 4.56 -3.38 -7.12
C TYR A 52 4.52 -4.04 -5.74
N VAL A 53 3.95 -5.24 -5.64
CA VAL A 53 3.70 -5.95 -4.39
C VAL A 53 4.99 -6.16 -3.56
N PRO A 54 6.14 -6.57 -4.14
CA PRO A 54 7.39 -6.66 -3.37
C PRO A 54 7.82 -5.34 -2.72
N ARG A 55 7.58 -4.20 -3.37
CA ARG A 55 7.87 -2.89 -2.73
C ARG A 55 6.92 -2.59 -1.57
N LEU A 56 5.67 -3.00 -1.66
CA LEU A 56 4.72 -2.87 -0.55
C LEU A 56 5.13 -3.74 0.65
N ILE A 57 5.67 -4.94 0.39
CA ILE A 57 6.27 -5.83 1.41
C ILE A 57 7.44 -5.12 2.11
N ASP A 58 8.29 -4.44 1.35
CA ASP A 58 9.42 -3.65 1.87
C ASP A 58 8.98 -2.33 2.56
N GLY A 59 7.67 -2.07 2.65
CA GLY A 59 7.12 -0.85 3.26
C GLY A 59 7.20 0.40 2.38
N VAL A 60 7.44 0.25 1.08
CA VAL A 60 7.50 1.35 0.12
C VAL A 60 6.20 1.44 -0.67
N SER A 61 5.38 2.44 -0.35
CA SER A 61 4.03 2.63 -0.88
C SER A 61 3.87 3.81 -1.84
N GLY A 62 4.99 4.30 -2.37
CA GLY A 62 5.02 5.38 -3.35
C GLY A 62 6.42 5.88 -3.64
N THR A 63 6.48 7.03 -4.29
CA THR A 63 7.70 7.79 -4.58
C THR A 63 8.42 8.22 -3.30
N ARG A 64 9.72 8.53 -3.40
CA ARG A 64 10.48 9.05 -2.25
C ARG A 64 9.86 10.32 -1.64
N GLN A 65 9.30 11.19 -2.47
CA GLN A 65 8.62 12.41 -2.02
C GLN A 65 7.39 12.06 -1.19
N TRP A 66 6.55 11.14 -1.68
CA TRP A 66 5.38 10.66 -0.94
C TRP A 66 5.78 10.04 0.39
N MET A 67 6.77 9.16 0.39
CA MET A 67 7.25 8.51 1.61
C MET A 67 7.75 9.53 2.65
N ALA A 68 8.41 10.61 2.22
CA ALA A 68 8.83 11.70 3.10
C ALA A 68 7.63 12.51 3.64
N GLU A 69 6.61 12.76 2.81
CA GLU A 69 5.39 13.48 3.20
C GLU A 69 4.61 12.72 4.27
N ILE A 70 4.29 11.45 4.01
CA ILE A 70 3.56 10.63 5.00
C ILE A 70 4.42 10.32 6.23
N GLY A 71 5.74 10.27 6.09
CA GLY A 71 6.66 10.13 7.23
C GLY A 71 6.54 11.30 8.20
N ARG A 72 6.56 12.54 7.69
CA ARG A 72 6.34 13.75 8.49
C ARG A 72 4.94 13.78 9.11
N ALA A 73 3.91 13.51 8.31
CA ALA A 73 2.51 13.57 8.76
C ALA A 73 2.18 12.55 9.87
N ASN A 74 2.89 11.41 9.91
CA ASN A 74 2.68 10.37 10.91
C ASN A 74 3.71 10.39 12.06
N GLY A 75 4.54 11.43 12.16
CA GLY A 75 5.56 11.54 13.21
C GLY A 75 6.65 10.46 13.13
N LEU A 76 6.90 9.92 11.94
CA LEU A 76 7.97 8.93 11.66
C LEU A 76 9.33 9.60 11.40
N GLU A 77 9.49 10.88 11.74
CA GLU A 77 10.80 11.54 11.73
C GLU A 77 11.70 10.91 12.82
N GLY A 78 12.54 9.96 12.39
CA GLY A 78 13.52 9.30 13.23
C GLY A 78 13.10 7.89 13.68
N GLY A 79 13.31 6.91 12.79
CA GLY A 79 13.54 5.52 13.21
C GLY A 79 12.29 4.68 13.48
N ARG A 80 12.07 3.74 12.56
CA ARG A 80 11.19 2.56 12.61
C ARG A 80 9.68 2.83 12.45
N PRO A 81 9.03 2.15 11.48
CA PRO A 81 7.58 2.02 11.45
C PRO A 81 7.09 1.48 12.79
N ARG A 82 6.04 2.09 13.37
CA ARG A 82 5.33 1.45 14.48
C ARG A 82 4.67 0.19 13.94
N THR A 83 5.17 -0.98 14.31
CA THR A 83 4.45 -2.24 14.14
C THR A 83 3.24 -2.20 15.07
N SER A 84 2.07 -1.87 14.53
CA SER A 84 0.80 -2.15 15.22
C SER A 84 0.41 -3.60 14.95
N GLY A 85 1.21 -4.54 15.47
CA GLY A 85 0.79 -5.94 15.54
C GLY A 85 -0.13 -6.11 16.74
N ARG A 86 -1.42 -6.35 16.52
CA ARG A 86 -2.23 -7.08 17.49
C ARG A 86 -2.15 -8.54 17.09
N ILE A 87 -1.29 -9.30 17.79
CA ILE A 87 -1.43 -10.75 17.83
C ILE A 87 -2.71 -11.04 18.62
N GLY A 88 -3.65 -11.74 17.99
CA GLY A 88 -4.76 -12.39 18.67
C GLY A 88 -4.33 -13.74 19.21
#